data_AF-A0A4P9ZQS2-F1
#
_entry.id   AF-A0A4P9ZQS2-F1
#
_cell.length_a   1.000
_cell.length_b   1.000
_cell.length_c   1.000
_cell.angle_alpha   90.00
_cell.angle_beta   90.00
_cell.angle_gamma   90.00
#
_symmetry.space_group_name_H-M   'P 1'
#
loop_
_entity.id
_entity.type
_entity.pdbx_description
1 polymer ?
#
loop_
_entity_poly.entity_id
_entity_poly.type
_entity_poly.pdbx_seq_one_letter_code
_entity_poly.pdbx_strand_id
1 'polypeptide(L)'
;MKTPDFYKWITQKFPLAILPITENFAQDYNGVRAPLDLSLPPPTGRIVDNLYLDLTGIISACCHPKHKPAPPTEEHVMVAICEYIDHLFALIRPRNLLYIAVDGVVPRAVMRHRQFQHFQPGPPARPTEWIFSEVEQKSGMVDHNSTTQTEPILIAPGTSFMAHLTSCLHYHVAKCINRESAWQTIKVIISDSAVPGEARHKVMDFIRAQRTSYCYKANTRHVLYGPDADLIMLALITHEPHFAILREHFDGWVNPVGSEFCLVQIDVLREYLQVELSGSKQPLNGNHLEATIDDWVFLYFMANCPFLPALPHLKRQAGGFGDLIEIWQDIFAQRGTYLTHGCNLDLGFLQMMLCNLAESE
;
A
#
# COMPACT_ATOMS: atom_id res chain seq x y z
N MET A 1 -8.90 6.49 11.68
CA MET A 1 -9.11 5.03 11.56
C MET A 1 -7.77 4.39 11.24
N LYS A 2 -7.38 3.26 11.86
CA LYS A 2 -6.13 2.58 11.50
C LYS A 2 -6.34 1.82 10.18
N THR A 3 -5.26 1.54 9.45
CA THR A 3 -5.28 0.78 8.18
C THR A 3 -6.17 -0.48 8.24
N PRO A 4 -6.09 -1.37 9.25
CA PRO A 4 -6.93 -2.57 9.30
C PRO A 4 -8.43 -2.24 9.41
N ASP A 5 -8.79 -1.23 10.19
CA ASP A 5 -10.17 -0.81 10.40
C ASP A 5 -10.78 -0.25 9.11
N PHE A 6 -10.01 0.52 8.33
CA PHE A 6 -10.48 1.05 7.04
C PHE A 6 -10.73 -0.05 6.02
N TYR A 7 -9.81 -1.00 5.91
CA TYR A 7 -10.00 -2.12 4.99
C TYR A 7 -11.17 -3.02 5.41
N LYS A 8 -11.38 -3.21 6.71
CA LYS A 8 -12.57 -3.90 7.23
C LYS A 8 -13.84 -3.15 6.82
N TRP A 9 -13.87 -1.82 6.98
CA TRP A 9 -14.99 -0.98 6.57
C TRP A 9 -15.25 -1.07 5.05
N ILE A 10 -14.22 -0.95 4.21
CA ILE A 10 -14.35 -1.09 2.74
C ILE A 10 -14.88 -2.48 2.38
N THR A 11 -14.39 -3.55 3.01
CA THR A 11 -14.80 -4.92 2.68
C THR A 11 -16.26 -5.17 3.03
N GLN A 12 -16.74 -4.57 4.12
CA GLN A 12 -18.14 -4.67 4.53
C GLN A 12 -19.05 -3.82 3.65
N LYS A 13 -18.62 -2.61 3.27
CA LYS A 13 -19.45 -1.66 2.51
C LYS A 13 -19.43 -1.91 1.00
N PHE A 14 -18.28 -2.31 0.46
CA PHE A 14 -18.03 -2.50 -0.98
C PHE A 14 -17.49 -3.92 -1.27
N PRO A 15 -18.23 -4.98 -0.94
CA PRO A 15 -17.71 -6.35 -0.99
C PRO A 15 -17.31 -6.79 -2.41
N LEU A 16 -17.99 -6.30 -3.46
CA LEU A 16 -17.66 -6.67 -4.85
C LEU A 16 -16.37 -6.01 -5.37
N ALA A 17 -15.85 -5.00 -4.66
CA ALA A 17 -14.55 -4.43 -4.98
C ALA A 17 -13.38 -5.32 -4.52
N ILE A 18 -13.65 -6.38 -3.75
CA ILE A 18 -12.62 -7.31 -3.28
C ILE A 18 -12.67 -8.58 -4.12
N LEU A 19 -11.56 -8.86 -4.81
CA LEU A 19 -11.38 -10.07 -5.61
C LEU A 19 -10.33 -10.98 -4.94
N PRO A 20 -10.75 -12.06 -4.28
CA PRO A 20 -9.84 -13.09 -3.76
C PRO A 20 -9.02 -13.72 -4.90
N ILE A 21 -7.74 -14.04 -4.65
CA ILE A 21 -6.87 -14.68 -5.64
C ILE A 21 -6.59 -16.12 -5.22
N THR A 22 -7.07 -17.09 -5.99
CA THR A 22 -6.71 -18.49 -5.76
C THR A 22 -5.33 -18.76 -6.33
N GLU A 23 -4.36 -19.02 -5.46
CA GLU A 23 -3.01 -19.33 -5.90
C GLU A 23 -2.91 -20.71 -6.51
N ASN A 24 -2.25 -20.79 -7.67
CA ASN A 24 -1.83 -22.05 -8.24
C ASN A 24 -0.52 -22.42 -7.54
N PHE A 25 -0.57 -23.24 -6.50
CA PHE A 25 0.65 -23.78 -5.91
C PHE A 25 1.35 -24.67 -6.93
N ALA A 26 2.69 -24.57 -6.99
CA ALA A 26 3.52 -25.58 -7.61
C ALA A 26 3.11 -26.95 -7.07
N GLN A 27 2.82 -27.92 -7.95
CA GLN A 27 2.53 -29.28 -7.49
C GLN A 27 3.77 -29.81 -6.76
N ASP A 28 3.61 -30.14 -5.48
CA ASP A 28 4.62 -30.85 -4.71
C ASP A 28 4.61 -32.32 -5.12
N TYR A 29 5.60 -32.70 -5.94
CA TYR A 29 5.89 -34.12 -6.19
C TYR A 29 7.06 -34.52 -5.29
N ASN A 30 6.78 -35.32 -4.25
CA ASN A 30 7.80 -35.84 -3.32
C ASN A 30 8.64 -34.75 -2.61
N GLY A 31 8.02 -33.61 -2.26
CA GLY A 31 8.71 -32.50 -1.56
C GLY A 31 9.56 -31.61 -2.47
N VAL A 32 9.48 -31.80 -3.80
CA VAL A 32 10.06 -30.89 -4.79
C VAL A 32 8.92 -30.10 -5.44
N ARG A 33 8.90 -28.80 -5.19
CA ARG A 33 7.99 -27.86 -5.86
C ARG A 33 8.36 -27.78 -7.33
N ALA A 34 7.47 -28.22 -8.22
CA ALA A 34 7.65 -28.03 -9.66
C ALA A 34 7.73 -26.53 -10.01
N PRO A 35 8.58 -26.11 -10.97
CA PRO A 35 8.64 -24.71 -11.38
C PRO A 35 7.29 -24.24 -11.94
N LEU A 36 6.87 -23.03 -11.54
CA LEU A 36 5.64 -22.41 -12.02
C LEU A 36 5.80 -21.98 -13.48
N ASP A 37 4.91 -22.44 -14.35
CA ASP A 37 4.86 -21.97 -15.73
C ASP A 37 4.23 -20.57 -15.80
N LEU A 38 5.10 -19.57 -15.94
CA LEU A 38 4.73 -18.14 -16.05
C LEU A 38 4.13 -17.78 -17.42
N SER A 39 4.19 -18.68 -18.40
CA SER A 39 3.54 -18.49 -19.71
C SER A 39 2.02 -18.65 -19.64
N LEU A 40 1.52 -19.40 -18.64
CA LEU A 40 0.10 -19.58 -18.41
C LEU A 40 -0.59 -18.26 -18.02
N PRO A 41 -1.94 -18.18 -18.14
CA PRO A 41 -2.70 -17.05 -17.60
C PRO A 41 -2.44 -16.85 -16.10
N PRO A 42 -2.40 -15.60 -15.61
CA PRO A 42 -2.17 -15.35 -14.19
C PRO A 42 -3.31 -15.90 -13.34
N PRO A 43 -3.03 -16.35 -12.10
CA PRO A 43 -4.05 -16.85 -11.17
C PRO A 43 -5.18 -15.85 -10.89
N THR A 44 -4.90 -14.56 -11.04
CA THR A 44 -5.90 -13.48 -10.92
C THR A 44 -6.98 -13.51 -12.01
N GLY A 45 -6.78 -14.27 -13.09
CA GLY A 45 -7.66 -14.27 -14.27
C GLY A 45 -7.65 -12.97 -15.06
N ARG A 46 -6.76 -12.02 -14.73
CA ARG A 46 -6.73 -10.67 -15.30
C ARG A 46 -5.37 -10.35 -15.89
N ILE A 47 -5.37 -9.77 -17.09
CA ILE A 47 -4.16 -9.24 -17.71
C ILE A 47 -3.76 -7.96 -16.98
N VAL A 48 -2.49 -7.86 -16.59
CA VAL A 48 -1.92 -6.67 -15.95
C VAL A 48 -0.74 -6.19 -16.79
N ASP A 49 -0.70 -4.89 -17.10
CA ASP A 49 0.40 -4.32 -17.87
C ASP A 49 1.56 -3.95 -16.94
N ASN A 50 1.26 -3.22 -15.86
CA ASN A 50 2.25 -2.65 -14.97
C ASN A 50 2.01 -3.11 -13.53
N LEU A 51 3.02 -3.73 -12.93
CA LEU A 51 3.08 -4.06 -11.50
C LEU A 51 4.02 -3.07 -10.80
N TYR A 52 3.54 -2.48 -9.71
CA TYR A 52 4.28 -1.57 -8.85
C TYR A 52 4.40 -2.20 -7.47
N LEU A 53 5.60 -2.19 -6.89
CA LEU A 53 5.86 -2.75 -5.57
C LEU A 53 6.33 -1.64 -4.62
N ASP A 54 5.55 -1.37 -3.56
CA ASP A 54 6.07 -0.67 -2.38
C ASP A 54 6.79 -1.68 -1.50
N LEU A 55 8.12 -1.68 -1.53
CA LEU A 55 8.93 -2.63 -0.77
C LEU A 55 8.99 -2.32 0.73
N THR A 56 8.49 -1.17 1.19
CA THR A 56 8.62 -0.75 2.60
C THR A 56 8.02 -1.79 3.55
N GLY A 57 6.82 -2.29 3.22
CA GLY A 57 6.15 -3.34 3.99
C GLY A 57 6.89 -4.68 3.94
N ILE A 58 7.43 -5.04 2.76
CA ILE A 58 8.14 -6.31 2.53
C ILE A 58 9.45 -6.33 3.32
N ILE A 59 10.26 -5.27 3.21
CA ILE A 59 11.54 -5.15 3.93
C ILE A 59 11.30 -5.25 5.44
N SER A 60 10.29 -4.53 5.96
CA SER A 60 9.96 -4.57 7.39
C SER A 60 9.55 -5.98 7.84
N ALA A 61 8.69 -6.66 7.08
CA ALA A 61 8.23 -8.02 7.39
C ALA A 61 9.35 -9.07 7.32
N CYS A 62 10.28 -8.93 6.36
CA CYS A 62 11.43 -9.84 6.22
C CYS A 62 12.47 -9.62 7.31
N CYS A 63 12.73 -8.37 7.73
CA CYS A 63 13.67 -8.08 8.83
C CYS A 63 13.10 -8.47 10.20
N HIS A 64 11.80 -8.25 10.42
CA HIS A 64 11.16 -8.38 11.74
C HIS A 64 9.86 -9.20 11.65
N PRO A 65 9.93 -10.51 11.38
CA PRO A 65 8.75 -11.35 11.25
C PRO A 65 8.02 -11.50 12.60
N LYS A 66 6.70 -11.28 12.60
CA LYS A 66 5.89 -11.30 13.85
C LYS A 66 5.69 -12.69 14.47
N HIS A 67 5.68 -13.74 13.65
CA HIS A 67 5.32 -15.11 14.06
C HIS A 67 6.38 -16.17 13.69
N LYS A 68 7.56 -15.73 13.23
CA LYS A 68 8.70 -16.59 12.88
C LYS A 68 9.95 -16.07 13.60
N PRO A 69 10.97 -16.92 13.83
CA PRO A 69 12.24 -16.43 14.35
C PRO A 69 12.83 -15.36 13.43
N ALA A 70 13.55 -14.41 14.02
CA ALA A 70 14.30 -13.42 13.25
C ALA A 70 15.28 -14.14 12.29
N PRO A 71 15.49 -13.60 11.09
CA PRO A 71 16.45 -14.16 10.14
C PRO A 71 17.86 -14.14 10.77
N PRO A 72 18.66 -15.20 10.55
CA PRO A 72 19.94 -15.35 11.24
C PRO A 72 20.99 -14.36 10.75
N THR A 73 20.91 -13.94 9.47
CA THR A 73 21.83 -13.01 8.84
C THR A 73 21.12 -12.07 7.87
N GLU A 74 21.79 -10.97 7.54
CA GLU A 74 21.34 -10.03 6.51
C GLU A 74 21.15 -10.69 5.14
N GLU A 75 21.99 -11.65 4.77
CA GLU A 75 21.86 -12.40 3.51
C GLU A 75 20.55 -13.19 3.44
N HIS A 76 20.10 -13.77 4.57
CA HIS A 76 18.81 -14.48 4.62
C HIS A 76 17.64 -13.51 4.43
N VAL A 77 17.74 -12.28 4.95
CA VAL A 77 16.76 -11.22 4.69
C VAL A 77 16.70 -10.88 3.21
N MET A 78 17.86 -10.69 2.57
CA MET A 78 17.93 -10.34 1.15
C MET A 78 17.31 -11.43 0.26
N VAL A 79 17.59 -12.70 0.56
CA VAL A 79 16.98 -13.85 -0.12
C VAL A 79 15.47 -13.84 0.06
N ALA A 80 14.98 -13.66 1.30
CA ALA A 80 13.55 -13.63 1.57
C ALA A 80 12.82 -12.49 0.84
N ILE A 81 13.44 -11.30 0.74
CA ILE A 81 12.88 -10.17 -0.03
C ILE A 81 12.80 -10.52 -1.51
N CYS A 82 13.84 -11.12 -2.09
CA CYS A 82 13.88 -11.50 -3.50
C CYS A 82 12.85 -12.60 -3.81
N GLU A 83 12.74 -13.62 -2.96
CA GLU A 83 11.73 -14.69 -3.07
C GLU A 83 10.30 -14.13 -3.01
N TYR A 84 10.07 -13.13 -2.14
CA TYR A 84 8.77 -12.48 -2.04
C TYR A 84 8.45 -11.65 -3.29
N ILE A 85 9.42 -10.95 -3.87
CA ILE A 85 9.26 -10.26 -5.17
C ILE A 85 8.92 -11.25 -6.28
N ASP A 86 9.61 -12.39 -6.33
CA ASP A 86 9.34 -13.45 -7.32
C ASP A 86 7.94 -14.03 -7.16
N HIS A 87 7.48 -14.20 -5.92
CA HIS A 87 6.13 -14.67 -5.62
C HIS A 87 5.08 -13.68 -6.13
N LEU A 88 5.21 -12.39 -5.83
CA LEU A 88 4.30 -11.35 -6.34
C LEU A 88 4.34 -11.25 -7.87
N PHE A 89 5.53 -11.38 -8.46
CA PHE A 89 5.68 -11.41 -9.92
C PHE A 89 4.93 -12.60 -10.53
N ALA A 90 5.07 -13.79 -9.95
CA ALA A 90 4.40 -15.01 -10.43
C ALA A 90 2.88 -14.95 -10.27
N LEU A 91 2.40 -14.24 -9.24
CA LEU A 91 0.99 -14.03 -8.96
C LEU A 91 0.33 -13.08 -9.99
N ILE A 92 1.01 -11.99 -10.35
CA ILE A 92 0.43 -10.93 -11.21
C ILE A 92 0.80 -11.08 -12.68
N ARG A 93 2.03 -11.51 -12.99
CA ARG A 93 2.58 -11.70 -14.35
C ARG A 93 2.41 -10.46 -15.24
N PRO A 94 3.03 -9.31 -14.87
CA PRO A 94 2.91 -8.07 -15.63
C PRO A 94 3.43 -8.25 -17.07
N ARG A 95 2.82 -7.54 -18.03
CA ARG A 95 3.13 -7.67 -19.46
C ARG A 95 3.97 -6.55 -20.04
N ASN A 96 4.23 -5.49 -19.28
CA ASN A 96 4.97 -4.32 -19.76
C ASN A 96 6.00 -3.81 -18.74
N LEU A 97 5.61 -3.63 -17.47
CA LEU A 97 6.46 -2.99 -16.47
C LEU A 97 6.41 -3.69 -15.11
N LEU A 98 7.58 -3.86 -14.50
CA LEU A 98 7.74 -4.04 -13.06
C LEU A 98 8.48 -2.81 -12.50
N TYR A 99 7.83 -2.08 -11.59
CA TYR A 99 8.41 -0.93 -10.91
C TYR A 99 8.60 -1.26 -9.42
N ILE A 100 9.85 -1.28 -8.96
CA ILE A 100 10.22 -1.60 -7.58
C ILE A 100 10.59 -0.30 -6.87
N ALA A 101 9.81 0.09 -5.87
CA ALA A 101 10.01 1.32 -5.11
C ALA A 101 10.45 1.02 -3.68
N VAL A 102 11.55 1.65 -3.28
CA VAL A 102 12.07 1.62 -1.90
C VAL A 102 11.98 3.02 -1.31
N ASP A 103 11.70 3.15 -0.02
CA ASP A 103 11.68 4.44 0.67
C ASP A 103 13.06 5.13 0.59
N GLY A 104 13.06 6.38 0.15
CA GLY A 104 14.23 7.27 0.24
C GLY A 104 14.06 8.34 1.30
N VAL A 105 14.79 9.44 1.17
CA VAL A 105 14.62 10.58 2.09
C VAL A 105 13.23 11.18 1.93
N VAL A 106 12.44 11.17 3.01
CA VAL A 106 11.02 11.57 3.01
C VAL A 106 10.83 13.03 3.45
N PRO A 107 9.69 13.68 3.10
CA PRO A 107 9.37 15.02 3.57
C PRO A 107 9.32 15.14 5.10
N ARG A 108 9.60 16.35 5.62
CA ARG A 108 9.64 16.62 7.07
C ARG A 108 8.38 16.22 7.82
N ALA A 109 7.20 16.38 7.23
CA ALA A 109 5.93 15.97 7.85
C ALA A 109 5.92 14.47 8.15
N VAL A 110 6.39 13.67 7.19
CA VAL A 110 6.56 12.21 7.34
C VAL A 110 7.63 11.91 8.39
N MET A 111 8.78 12.58 8.34
CA MET A 111 9.84 12.39 9.34
C MET A 111 9.33 12.64 10.77
N ARG A 112 8.59 13.75 10.97
CA ARG A 112 7.99 14.10 12.27
C ARG A 112 6.97 13.07 12.71
N HIS A 113 6.13 12.59 11.80
CA HIS A 113 5.15 11.55 12.10
C HIS A 113 5.83 10.24 12.51
N ARG A 114 6.82 9.77 11.74
CA ARG A 114 7.62 8.58 12.07
C ARG A 114 8.32 8.76 13.41
N GLN A 115 8.96 9.91 13.64
CA GLN A 115 9.60 10.24 14.91
C GLN A 115 8.59 10.17 16.07
N PHE A 116 7.44 10.80 15.93
CA PHE A 116 6.40 10.78 16.96
C PHE A 116 5.91 9.36 17.28
N GLN A 117 5.74 8.49 16.27
CA GLN A 117 5.42 7.07 16.51
C GLN A 117 6.51 6.33 17.30
N HIS A 118 7.79 6.66 17.07
CA HIS A 118 8.90 6.07 17.85
C HIS A 118 8.93 6.57 19.30
N PHE A 119 8.55 7.83 19.55
CA PHE A 119 8.60 8.45 20.88
C PHE A 119 7.30 8.36 21.68
N GLN A 120 6.20 7.84 21.11
CA GLN A 120 4.96 7.62 21.86
C GLN A 120 5.08 6.39 22.78
N PRO A 121 4.79 6.50 24.09
CA PRO A 121 4.69 5.35 24.98
C PRO A 121 3.39 4.60 24.67
N GLY A 122 3.47 3.55 23.85
CA GLY A 122 2.40 2.55 23.72
C GLY A 122 2.40 1.56 24.92
N PRO A 123 1.34 0.73 25.09
CA PRO A 123 1.46 -0.48 25.93
C PRO A 123 2.68 -1.25 25.41
N PRO A 124 3.53 -1.82 26.29
CA PRO A 124 4.95 -2.02 26.02
C PRO A 124 5.14 -2.77 24.69
N ALA A 125 5.39 -2.01 23.61
CA ALA A 125 6.30 -2.47 22.59
C ALA A 125 7.61 -2.53 23.33
N ARG A 126 7.90 -3.74 23.82
CA ARG A 126 8.95 -4.03 24.79
C ARG A 126 10.17 -3.18 24.45
N PRO A 127 10.59 -2.28 25.35
CA PRO A 127 11.77 -1.45 25.12
C PRO A 127 12.90 -2.37 24.70
N THR A 128 13.66 -1.98 23.68
CA THR A 128 14.86 -2.68 23.22
C THR A 128 15.80 -3.02 24.41
N GLU A 129 15.71 -2.25 25.50
CA GLU A 129 16.37 -2.43 26.79
C GLU A 129 16.03 -3.75 27.53
N TRP A 130 14.84 -4.34 27.37
CA TRP A 130 14.47 -5.59 28.08
C TRP A 130 15.14 -6.84 27.49
N ILE A 131 15.53 -6.81 26.21
CA ILE A 131 16.23 -7.92 25.54
C ILE A 131 17.63 -8.08 26.16
N PHE A 132 18.26 -6.97 26.57
CA PHE A 132 19.58 -7.00 27.21
C PHE A 132 19.55 -7.63 28.61
N SER A 133 18.51 -7.36 29.41
CA SER A 133 18.42 -7.90 30.78
C SER A 133 18.09 -9.39 30.87
N GLU A 134 17.35 -9.95 29.91
CA GLU A 134 16.97 -11.37 29.94
C GLU A 134 18.03 -12.29 29.31
N VAL A 135 18.89 -11.74 28.45
CA VAL A 135 20.08 -12.44 27.93
C VAL A 135 21.15 -12.60 29.02
N GLU A 136 21.37 -11.58 29.87
CA GLU A 136 22.32 -11.67 30.99
C GLU A 136 21.93 -12.71 32.05
N GLN A 137 20.64 -12.95 32.28
CA GLN A 137 20.17 -13.94 33.26
C GLN A 137 20.14 -15.39 32.74
N LYS A 138 20.21 -15.59 31.41
CA LYS A 138 20.13 -16.93 30.79
C LYS A 138 21.43 -17.40 30.14
N SER A 139 22.52 -16.63 30.16
CA SER A 139 23.85 -17.08 29.78
C SER A 139 24.55 -17.90 30.89
N GLY A 140 24.04 -19.11 31.11
CA GLY A 140 24.86 -20.22 31.59
C GLY A 140 25.46 -20.93 30.39
N MET A 141 26.77 -20.73 30.15
CA MET A 141 27.60 -21.31 29.08
C MET A 141 27.15 -21.00 27.64
N VAL A 142 27.77 -19.97 27.05
CA VAL A 142 27.67 -19.65 25.62
C VAL A 142 28.80 -20.34 24.86
N ASP A 143 28.47 -21.21 23.90
CA ASP A 143 29.41 -21.68 22.88
C ASP A 143 29.79 -20.53 21.96
N HIS A 144 31.09 -20.20 21.89
CA HIS A 144 31.62 -19.02 21.20
C HIS A 144 31.60 -19.06 19.64
N ASN A 145 30.81 -19.93 19.00
CA ASN A 145 30.91 -20.17 17.55
C ASN A 145 29.63 -19.94 16.71
N SER A 146 28.61 -19.25 17.22
CA SER A 146 27.47 -18.82 16.41
C SER A 146 27.39 -17.29 16.32
N THR A 147 27.75 -16.74 15.17
CA THR A 147 27.47 -15.36 14.73
C THR A 147 25.96 -15.19 14.50
N THR A 148 25.16 -15.28 15.56
CA THR A 148 23.76 -14.84 15.51
C THR A 148 23.74 -13.31 15.63
N GLN A 149 23.18 -12.61 14.64
CA GLN A 149 23.00 -11.15 14.69
C GLN A 149 22.26 -10.75 15.98
N THR A 150 22.97 -10.08 16.89
CA THR A 150 22.43 -9.58 18.17
C THR A 150 21.82 -8.18 18.06
N GLU A 151 22.03 -7.47 16.94
CA GLU A 151 21.58 -6.09 16.74
C GLU A 151 20.43 -6.00 15.72
N PRO A 152 19.37 -5.21 15.99
CA PRO A 152 18.25 -5.04 15.06
C PRO A 152 18.68 -4.28 13.80
N ILE A 153 18.15 -4.71 12.64
CA ILE A 153 18.49 -4.11 11.35
C ILE A 153 17.85 -2.72 11.24
N LEU A 154 18.68 -1.69 11.06
CA LEU A 154 18.23 -0.31 10.85
C LEU A 154 17.78 -0.09 9.40
N ILE A 155 16.47 -0.04 9.19
CA ILE A 155 15.84 0.24 7.89
C ILE A 155 15.68 1.75 7.73
N ALA A 156 16.70 2.41 7.19
CA ALA A 156 16.65 3.83 6.88
C ALA A 156 17.55 4.15 5.67
N PRO A 157 17.16 5.12 4.81
CA PRO A 157 18.03 5.59 3.73
C PRO A 157 19.41 6.01 4.27
N GLY A 158 20.46 5.60 3.57
CA GLY A 158 21.84 5.91 3.94
C GLY A 158 22.53 4.87 4.83
N THR A 159 21.85 3.80 5.26
CA THR A 159 22.50 2.69 5.98
C THR A 159 23.18 1.71 5.02
N SER A 160 24.16 0.95 5.55
CA SER A 160 24.86 -0.12 4.79
C SER A 160 23.87 -1.19 4.30
N PHE A 161 22.89 -1.55 5.13
CA PHE A 161 21.82 -2.47 4.79
C PHE A 161 21.07 -2.05 3.52
N MET A 162 20.67 -0.76 3.41
CA MET A 162 19.95 -0.28 2.22
C MET A 162 20.83 -0.24 0.96
N ALA A 163 22.13 0.02 1.11
CA ALA A 163 23.09 -0.05 0.01
C ALA A 163 23.29 -1.51 -0.48
N HIS A 164 23.35 -2.46 0.45
CA HIS A 164 23.42 -3.88 0.13
C HIS A 164 22.12 -4.38 -0.51
N LEU A 165 20.97 -4.00 0.02
CA LEU A 165 19.65 -4.28 -0.58
C LEU A 165 19.59 -3.81 -2.03
N THR A 166 20.04 -2.58 -2.31
CA THR A 166 20.07 -2.03 -3.67
C THR A 166 20.91 -2.90 -4.59
N SER A 167 22.12 -3.28 -4.16
CA SER A 167 23.00 -4.17 -4.93
C SER A 167 22.38 -5.55 -5.17
N CYS A 168 21.72 -6.10 -4.15
CA CYS A 168 21.03 -7.38 -4.23
C CYS A 168 19.85 -7.34 -5.20
N LEU A 169 19.01 -6.31 -5.17
CA LEU A 169 17.89 -6.13 -6.09
C LEU A 169 18.36 -6.04 -7.55
N HIS A 170 19.42 -5.27 -7.82
CA HIS A 170 20.01 -5.19 -9.16
C HIS A 170 20.52 -6.55 -9.65
N TYR A 171 21.24 -7.28 -8.79
CA TYR A 171 21.71 -8.62 -9.12
C TYR A 171 20.55 -9.59 -9.35
N HIS A 172 19.52 -9.56 -8.49
CA HIS A 172 18.35 -10.43 -8.59
C HIS A 172 17.59 -10.20 -9.89
N VAL A 173 17.30 -8.94 -10.23
CA VAL A 173 16.63 -8.59 -11.49
C VAL A 173 17.48 -9.04 -12.69
N ALA A 174 18.80 -8.81 -12.67
CA ALA A 174 19.68 -9.27 -13.75
C ALA A 174 19.66 -10.80 -13.87
N LYS A 175 19.67 -11.53 -12.74
CA LYS A 175 19.55 -12.99 -12.71
C LYS A 175 18.21 -13.45 -13.30
N CYS A 176 17.10 -12.83 -12.92
CA CYS A 176 15.77 -13.18 -13.43
C CYS A 176 15.64 -12.93 -14.93
N ILE A 177 16.09 -11.77 -15.44
CA ILE A 177 16.08 -11.48 -16.89
C ILE A 177 16.90 -12.53 -17.68
N ASN A 178 18.05 -12.96 -17.16
CA ASN A 178 18.88 -13.94 -17.86
C ASN A 178 18.33 -15.38 -17.83
N ARG A 179 17.42 -15.70 -16.91
CA ARG A 179 16.95 -17.09 -16.68
C ARG A 179 15.48 -17.31 -17.03
N GLU A 180 14.64 -16.29 -16.86
CA GLU A 180 13.19 -16.38 -16.98
C GLU A 180 12.68 -15.56 -18.16
N SER A 181 12.07 -16.25 -19.13
CA SER A 181 11.54 -15.60 -20.34
C SER A 181 10.48 -14.54 -20.05
N ALA A 182 9.69 -14.72 -18.99
CA ALA A 182 8.66 -13.76 -18.57
C ALA A 182 9.24 -12.40 -18.16
N TRP A 183 10.48 -12.37 -17.65
CA TRP A 183 11.16 -11.14 -17.26
C TRP A 183 11.83 -10.44 -18.46
N GLN A 184 12.19 -11.20 -19.50
CA GLN A 184 12.85 -10.67 -20.70
C GLN A 184 11.93 -9.76 -21.53
N THR A 185 10.62 -9.96 -21.45
CA THR A 185 9.64 -9.21 -22.25
C THR A 185 9.20 -7.90 -21.63
N ILE A 186 9.58 -7.62 -20.38
CA ILE A 186 9.13 -6.44 -19.64
C ILE A 186 10.28 -5.49 -19.33
N LYS A 187 9.92 -4.25 -19.02
CA LYS A 187 10.84 -3.27 -18.43
C LYS A 187 10.83 -3.44 -16.92
N VAL A 188 12.00 -3.40 -16.30
CA VAL A 188 12.13 -3.37 -14.85
C VAL A 188 12.79 -2.07 -14.42
N ILE A 189 12.14 -1.33 -13.52
CA ILE A 189 12.67 -0.07 -12.95
C ILE A 189 12.84 -0.28 -11.46
N ILE A 190 14.04 0.00 -10.95
CA ILE A 190 14.33 0.02 -9.52
C ILE A 190 14.51 1.48 -9.11
N SER A 191 13.68 1.93 -8.18
CA SER A 191 13.77 3.23 -7.55
C SER A 191 14.20 3.04 -6.10
N ASP A 192 15.51 2.98 -5.89
CA ASP A 192 16.15 2.67 -4.62
C ASP A 192 15.99 3.77 -3.54
N SER A 193 16.66 3.56 -2.40
CA SER A 193 16.66 4.52 -1.27
C SER A 193 17.46 5.80 -1.51
N ALA A 194 18.31 5.85 -2.54
CA ALA A 194 19.05 7.07 -2.89
C ALA A 194 18.16 8.09 -3.60
N VAL A 195 17.12 7.62 -4.31
CA VAL A 195 16.08 8.49 -4.86
C VAL A 195 15.22 9.05 -3.71
N PRO A 196 15.03 10.37 -3.56
CA PRO A 196 14.18 10.93 -2.50
C PRO A 196 12.68 10.58 -2.66
N GLY A 197 11.94 10.55 -1.55
CA GLY A 197 10.50 10.32 -1.51
C GLY A 197 10.07 9.01 -0.84
N GLU A 198 8.81 8.94 -0.44
CA GLU A 198 8.18 7.69 0.00
C GLU A 198 7.91 6.77 -1.20
N ALA A 199 8.11 5.46 -1.06
CA ALA A 199 7.97 4.47 -2.12
C ALA A 199 6.64 4.58 -2.87
N ARG A 200 5.51 4.56 -2.15
CA ARG A 200 4.17 4.79 -2.73
C ARG A 200 4.06 6.10 -3.52
N HIS A 201 4.65 7.20 -3.04
CA HIS A 201 4.58 8.49 -3.73
C HIS A 201 5.47 8.51 -4.97
N LYS A 202 6.64 7.85 -4.96
CA LYS A 202 7.47 7.66 -6.16
C LYS A 202 6.72 6.91 -7.25
N VAL A 203 5.95 5.86 -6.88
CA VAL A 203 5.07 5.15 -7.81
C VAL A 203 4.02 6.09 -8.38
N MET A 204 3.33 6.87 -7.54
CA MET A 204 2.29 7.78 -8.00
C MET A 204 2.84 8.90 -8.89
N ASP A 205 4.02 9.44 -8.56
CA ASP A 205 4.74 10.41 -9.41
C ASP A 205 5.07 9.82 -10.77
N PHE A 206 5.56 8.57 -10.80
CA PHE A 206 5.84 7.87 -12.04
C PHE A 206 4.57 7.69 -12.89
N ILE A 207 3.46 7.24 -12.31
CA ILE A 207 2.19 7.07 -13.03
C ILE A 207 1.70 8.41 -13.60
N ARG A 208 1.69 9.49 -12.79
CA ARG A 208 1.33 10.84 -13.25
C ARG A 208 2.23 11.32 -14.40
N ALA A 209 3.53 11.10 -14.31
CA ALA A 209 4.48 11.46 -15.37
C ALA A 209 4.30 10.61 -16.64
N GLN A 210 3.87 9.34 -16.53
CA GLN A 210 3.55 8.53 -17.70
C GLN A 210 2.28 9.06 -18.39
N ARG A 211 1.24 9.45 -17.64
CA ARG A 211 -0.02 9.99 -18.20
C ARG A 211 0.18 11.24 -19.06
N THR A 212 1.20 12.05 -18.79
CA THR A 212 1.51 13.25 -19.57
C THR A 212 2.29 12.96 -20.85
N SER A 213 2.74 11.71 -21.04
CA SER A 213 3.45 11.29 -22.24
C SER A 213 2.51 11.13 -23.44
N TYR A 214 2.94 11.61 -24.62
CA TYR A 214 2.18 11.50 -25.87
C TYR A 214 1.89 10.05 -26.28
N CYS A 215 2.76 9.10 -25.90
CA CYS A 215 2.60 7.69 -26.23
C CYS A 215 1.91 6.87 -25.12
N TYR A 216 1.33 7.53 -24.12
CA TYR A 216 0.63 6.86 -23.03
C TYR A 216 -0.62 6.14 -23.53
N LYS A 217 -0.84 4.91 -23.04
CA LYS A 217 -2.03 4.13 -23.37
C LYS A 217 -3.04 4.29 -22.24
N ALA A 218 -4.14 5.00 -22.50
CA ALA A 218 -5.16 5.31 -21.47
C ALA A 218 -5.81 4.07 -20.81
N ASN A 219 -5.75 2.90 -21.46
CA ASN A 219 -6.29 1.65 -20.92
C ASN A 219 -5.19 0.74 -20.33
N THR A 220 -4.04 1.30 -19.93
CA THR A 220 -3.02 0.56 -19.19
C THR A 220 -3.61 0.05 -17.87
N ARG A 221 -3.33 -1.21 -17.55
CA ARG A 221 -3.83 -1.87 -16.34
C ARG A 221 -2.75 -1.90 -15.27
N HIS A 222 -3.03 -1.26 -14.15
CA HIS A 222 -2.10 -1.03 -13.05
C HIS A 222 -2.42 -1.91 -11.85
N VAL A 223 -1.40 -2.53 -11.27
CA VAL A 223 -1.50 -3.18 -9.95
C VAL A 223 -0.41 -2.64 -9.05
N LEU A 224 -0.78 -2.07 -7.90
CA LEU A 224 0.17 -1.65 -6.86
C LEU A 224 0.05 -2.57 -5.65
N TYR A 225 1.16 -3.18 -5.25
CA TYR A 225 1.25 -3.93 -4.01
C TYR A 225 1.62 -3.04 -2.83
N GLY A 226 0.89 -3.17 -1.73
CA GLY A 226 1.32 -2.69 -0.41
C GLY A 226 0.23 -2.80 0.66
N PRO A 227 0.59 -2.73 1.95
CA PRO A 227 -0.33 -2.98 3.05
C PRO A 227 -1.17 -1.75 3.45
N ASP A 228 -0.76 -0.55 3.05
CA ASP A 228 -1.37 0.72 3.52
C ASP A 228 -2.75 0.97 2.90
N ALA A 229 -3.68 1.50 3.71
CA ALA A 229 -5.02 1.91 3.27
C ALA A 229 -4.97 3.12 2.33
N ASP A 230 -3.98 3.98 2.52
CA ASP A 230 -3.79 5.19 1.72
C ASP A 230 -3.49 4.87 0.25
N LEU A 231 -3.07 3.64 -0.08
CA LEU A 231 -2.89 3.22 -1.47
C LEU A 231 -4.19 3.23 -2.26
N ILE A 232 -5.34 2.94 -1.63
CA ILE A 232 -6.66 3.05 -2.27
C ILE A 232 -6.93 4.51 -2.66
N MET A 233 -6.67 5.44 -1.74
CA MET A 233 -6.84 6.87 -1.97
C MET A 233 -5.93 7.36 -3.09
N LEU A 234 -4.65 7.00 -3.00
CA LEU A 234 -3.65 7.36 -4.00
C LEU A 234 -3.98 6.77 -5.37
N ALA A 235 -4.55 5.56 -5.44
CA ALA A 235 -5.01 4.97 -6.70
C ALA A 235 -6.24 5.68 -7.27
N LEU A 236 -7.22 6.06 -6.43
CA LEU A 236 -8.40 6.81 -6.86
C LEU A 236 -8.03 8.15 -7.54
N ILE A 237 -7.13 8.92 -6.93
CA ILE A 237 -6.66 10.22 -7.47
C ILE A 237 -5.73 10.10 -8.69
N THR A 238 -5.33 8.89 -9.09
CA THR A 238 -4.62 8.74 -10.38
C THR A 238 -5.57 8.96 -11.57
N HIS A 239 -6.88 8.77 -11.34
CA HIS A 239 -7.90 8.73 -12.38
C HIS A 239 -7.51 7.76 -13.54
N GLU A 240 -6.82 6.67 -13.21
CA GLU A 240 -6.63 5.54 -14.10
C GLU A 240 -7.89 4.66 -14.07
N PRO A 241 -8.48 4.33 -15.24
CA PRO A 241 -9.71 3.54 -15.29
C PRO A 241 -9.49 2.07 -14.88
N HIS A 242 -8.25 1.57 -14.94
CA HIS A 242 -7.92 0.19 -14.65
C HIS A 242 -6.80 0.10 -13.61
N PHE A 243 -7.18 0.23 -12.33
CA PHE A 243 -6.25 0.15 -11.22
C PHE A 243 -6.75 -0.88 -10.19
N ALA A 244 -5.84 -1.71 -9.66
CA ALA A 244 -6.11 -2.52 -8.48
C ALA A 244 -4.97 -2.44 -7.46
N ILE A 245 -5.31 -2.61 -6.17
CA ILE A 245 -4.34 -2.77 -5.09
C ILE A 245 -4.20 -4.24 -4.76
N LEU A 246 -2.99 -4.79 -4.88
CA LEU A 246 -2.67 -6.13 -4.41
C LEU A 246 -2.28 -6.09 -2.94
N ARG A 247 -2.83 -7.01 -2.15
CA ARG A 247 -2.48 -7.12 -0.74
C ARG A 247 -2.74 -8.51 -0.18
N GLU A 248 -2.12 -8.77 0.96
CA GLU A 248 -2.32 -9.97 1.76
C GLU A 248 -3.63 -9.91 2.57
N HIS A 249 -4.01 -11.08 3.08
CA HIS A 249 -5.11 -11.26 4.00
C HIS A 249 -4.93 -10.40 5.26
N PHE A 250 -6.04 -9.95 5.83
CA PHE A 250 -6.08 -9.07 6.99
C PHE A 250 -7.27 -9.39 7.88
N ASP A 251 -7.13 -9.10 9.17
CA ASP A 251 -8.13 -9.39 10.18
C ASP A 251 -9.50 -8.78 9.83
N GLY A 252 -10.53 -9.63 9.81
CA GLY A 252 -11.91 -9.24 9.53
C GLY A 252 -12.33 -9.37 8.06
N TRP A 253 -11.43 -9.76 7.15
CA TRP A 253 -11.83 -10.20 5.80
C TRP A 253 -12.45 -11.60 5.87
N VAL A 254 -13.71 -11.72 5.49
CA VAL A 254 -14.34 -13.02 5.26
C VAL A 254 -13.82 -13.55 3.93
N ASN A 255 -12.95 -14.55 4.01
CA ASN A 255 -12.30 -15.16 2.86
C ASN A 255 -13.02 -16.47 2.46
N PRO A 256 -13.95 -16.45 1.50
CA PRO A 256 -14.74 -17.64 1.16
C PRO A 256 -13.91 -18.74 0.47
N VAL A 257 -12.72 -18.41 -0.03
CA VAL A 257 -11.89 -19.31 -0.86
C VAL A 257 -10.55 -19.67 -0.23
N GLY A 258 -10.26 -19.20 0.99
CA GLY A 258 -9.01 -19.49 1.70
C GLY A 258 -7.74 -18.88 1.07
N SER A 259 -7.88 -17.88 0.18
CA SER A 259 -6.76 -17.20 -0.49
C SER A 259 -5.92 -16.29 0.45
N GLU A 260 -4.60 -16.33 0.35
CA GLU A 260 -3.73 -15.43 1.12
C GLU A 260 -3.69 -14.01 0.55
N PHE A 261 -4.00 -13.83 -0.73
CA PHE A 261 -4.01 -12.52 -1.41
C PHE A 261 -5.37 -12.15 -1.98
N CYS A 262 -5.61 -10.85 -2.09
CA CYS A 262 -6.73 -10.28 -2.82
C CYS A 262 -6.32 -9.05 -3.63
N LEU A 263 -7.12 -8.74 -4.66
CA LEU A 263 -7.11 -7.46 -5.36
C LEU A 263 -8.25 -6.60 -4.83
N VAL A 264 -7.94 -5.37 -4.43
CA VAL A 264 -8.94 -4.31 -4.27
C VAL A 264 -9.07 -3.61 -5.61
N GLN A 265 -10.20 -3.83 -6.26
CA GLN A 265 -10.57 -3.32 -7.57
C GLN A 265 -11.02 -1.86 -7.49
N ILE A 266 -10.15 -0.94 -7.88
CA ILE A 266 -10.45 0.49 -7.83
C ILE A 266 -11.47 0.87 -8.90
N ASP A 267 -11.46 0.20 -10.05
CA ASP A 267 -12.50 0.31 -11.09
C ASP A 267 -13.91 0.08 -10.52
N VAL A 268 -14.11 -1.03 -9.79
CA VAL A 268 -15.39 -1.36 -9.15
C VAL A 268 -15.70 -0.42 -7.99
N LEU A 269 -14.69 -0.02 -7.21
CA LEU A 269 -14.88 0.96 -6.14
C LEU A 269 -15.38 2.30 -6.68
N ARG A 270 -14.90 2.74 -7.84
CA ARG A 270 -15.36 3.98 -8.48
C ARG A 270 -16.84 3.90 -8.87
N GLU A 271 -17.32 2.75 -9.34
CA GLU A 271 -18.75 2.52 -9.61
C GLU A 271 -19.58 2.60 -8.33
N TYR A 272 -19.10 2.01 -7.22
CA TYR A 272 -19.74 2.16 -5.91
C TYR A 272 -19.83 3.62 -5.47
N LEU A 273 -18.71 4.35 -5.55
CA LEU A 273 -18.66 5.76 -5.18
C LEU A 273 -19.55 6.62 -6.06
N GLN A 274 -19.66 6.31 -7.35
CA GLN A 274 -20.59 7.00 -8.25
C GLN A 274 -22.03 6.88 -7.75
N VAL A 275 -22.47 5.67 -7.36
CA VAL A 275 -23.82 5.46 -6.85
C VAL A 275 -24.02 6.13 -5.48
N GLU A 276 -23.06 5.97 -4.57
CA GLU A 276 -23.13 6.51 -3.21
C GLU A 276 -23.19 8.05 -3.20
N LEU A 277 -22.35 8.68 -4.03
CA LEU A 277 -22.15 10.13 -3.99
C LEU A 277 -23.10 10.89 -4.92
N SER A 278 -23.77 10.22 -5.87
CA SER A 278 -24.81 10.86 -6.68
C SER A 278 -26.04 11.29 -5.87
N GLY A 279 -26.32 10.61 -4.74
CA GLY A 279 -27.52 10.86 -3.95
C GLY A 279 -28.83 10.79 -4.76
N SER A 280 -29.97 11.05 -4.12
CA SER A 280 -31.29 11.02 -4.75
C SER A 280 -31.68 12.32 -5.47
N LYS A 281 -30.74 13.28 -5.64
CA LYS A 281 -31.11 14.65 -6.01
C LYS A 281 -30.62 15.16 -7.37
N GLN A 282 -29.50 14.69 -7.96
CA GLN A 282 -29.14 14.98 -9.36
C GLN A 282 -28.20 13.91 -9.96
N PRO A 283 -28.35 13.51 -11.24
CA PRO A 283 -27.39 12.61 -11.89
C PRO A 283 -26.04 13.29 -12.12
N LEU A 284 -24.96 12.69 -11.62
CA LEU A 284 -23.58 13.11 -11.90
C LEU A 284 -23.19 12.67 -13.34
N ASN A 285 -23.20 13.58 -14.31
CA ASN A 285 -22.73 13.31 -15.67
C ASN A 285 -21.18 13.40 -15.79
N GLY A 286 -20.51 12.35 -16.30
CA GLY A 286 -19.12 12.38 -16.81
C GLY A 286 -18.08 13.07 -15.92
N ASN A 287 -17.78 14.34 -16.20
CA ASN A 287 -16.80 15.17 -15.46
C ASN A 287 -17.12 15.35 -13.98
N HIS A 288 -18.35 15.04 -13.57
CA HIS A 288 -18.77 15.10 -12.18
C HIS A 288 -18.14 13.99 -11.32
N LEU A 289 -17.86 12.80 -11.87
CA LEU A 289 -17.37 11.68 -11.05
C LEU A 289 -15.93 11.90 -10.54
N GLU A 290 -15.02 12.38 -11.39
CA GLU A 290 -13.62 12.58 -10.97
C GLU A 290 -13.51 13.64 -9.87
N ALA A 291 -14.20 14.78 -10.02
CA ALA A 291 -14.23 15.82 -9.00
C ALA A 291 -14.89 15.33 -7.69
N THR A 292 -15.95 14.52 -7.80
CA THR A 292 -16.58 13.88 -6.65
C THR A 292 -15.63 12.91 -5.93
N ILE A 293 -14.80 12.15 -6.69
CA ILE A 293 -13.78 11.27 -6.11
C ILE A 293 -12.69 12.07 -5.41
N ASP A 294 -12.23 13.17 -6.01
CA ASP A 294 -11.23 14.05 -5.39
C ASP A 294 -11.71 14.61 -4.06
N ASP A 295 -12.96 15.09 -4.01
CA ASP A 295 -13.60 15.52 -2.78
C ASP A 295 -13.68 14.39 -1.76
N TRP A 296 -14.15 13.20 -2.16
CA TRP A 296 -14.26 12.04 -1.27
C TRP A 296 -12.91 11.62 -0.67
N VAL A 297 -11.85 11.64 -1.48
CA VAL A 297 -10.47 11.37 -1.01
C VAL A 297 -10.02 12.46 -0.03
N PHE A 298 -10.34 13.74 -0.30
CA PHE A 298 -10.07 14.83 0.63
C PHE A 298 -10.78 14.60 1.97
N LEU A 299 -12.07 14.21 1.95
CA LEU A 299 -12.83 13.89 3.16
C LEU A 299 -12.18 12.75 3.95
N TYR A 300 -11.70 11.71 3.26
CA TYR A 300 -11.01 10.60 3.91
C TYR A 300 -9.76 11.09 4.63
N PHE A 301 -8.93 11.91 3.99
CA PHE A 301 -7.74 12.47 4.63
C PHE A 301 -8.10 13.47 5.73
N MET A 302 -9.20 14.22 5.62
CA MET A 302 -9.65 15.08 6.73
C MET A 302 -9.96 14.27 8.00
N ALA A 303 -10.51 13.06 7.84
CA ALA A 303 -10.79 12.15 8.97
C ALA A 303 -9.57 11.31 9.42
N ASN A 304 -8.65 10.99 8.50
CA ASN A 304 -7.64 9.94 8.72
C ASN A 304 -6.19 10.35 8.44
N CYS A 305 -5.90 11.61 8.08
CA CYS A 305 -4.57 12.04 7.73
C CYS A 305 -3.61 11.90 8.94
N PRO A 306 -2.51 11.14 8.80
CA PRO A 306 -1.55 10.94 9.88
C PRO A 306 -0.76 12.22 10.22
N PHE A 307 -0.75 13.21 9.33
CA PHE A 307 0.04 14.44 9.47
C PHE A 307 -0.70 15.57 10.18
N LEU A 308 -2.02 15.45 10.36
CA LEU A 308 -2.86 16.44 11.03
C LEU A 308 -3.37 15.89 12.37
N PRO A 309 -3.54 16.75 13.40
CA PRO A 309 -4.24 16.34 14.60
C PRO A 309 -5.65 15.89 14.24
N ALA A 310 -6.04 14.71 14.72
CA ALA A 310 -7.39 14.21 14.47
C ALA A 310 -8.43 15.13 15.12
N LEU A 311 -9.47 15.47 14.37
CA LEU A 311 -10.61 16.23 14.90
C LEU A 311 -11.32 15.39 15.98
N PRO A 312 -11.50 15.91 17.21
CA PRO A 312 -12.02 15.13 18.35
C PRO A 312 -13.38 14.47 18.09
N HIS A 313 -14.22 15.09 17.27
CA HIS A 313 -15.57 14.62 16.97
C HIS A 313 -15.57 13.45 15.98
N LEU A 314 -14.71 13.50 14.96
CA LEU A 314 -14.54 12.40 14.00
C LEU A 314 -13.93 11.13 14.60
N LYS A 315 -13.21 11.25 15.72
CA LYS A 315 -12.63 10.11 16.44
C LYS A 315 -13.64 9.36 17.34
N ARG A 316 -14.72 10.02 17.78
CA ARG A 316 -15.63 9.49 18.81
C ARG A 316 -16.74 8.60 18.25
N GLN A 317 -17.15 8.80 17.01
CA GLN A 317 -18.22 8.03 16.40
C GLN A 317 -17.67 7.02 15.39
N ALA A 318 -18.15 5.77 15.47
CA ALA A 318 -17.91 4.73 14.46
C ALA A 318 -18.43 5.11 13.06
N GLY A 319 -19.10 6.26 12.92
CA GLY A 319 -19.66 6.83 11.70
C GLY A 319 -19.07 8.18 11.24
N GLY A 320 -18.02 8.71 11.88
CA GLY A 320 -17.54 10.07 11.60
C GLY A 320 -17.18 10.36 10.13
N PHE A 321 -16.76 9.35 9.37
CA PHE A 321 -16.54 9.50 7.93
C PHE A 321 -17.85 9.61 7.13
N GLY A 322 -18.91 8.91 7.56
CA GLY A 322 -20.25 9.04 6.99
C GLY A 322 -20.82 10.44 7.21
N ASP A 323 -20.68 10.99 8.42
CA ASP A 323 -21.15 12.35 8.73
C ASP A 323 -20.50 13.41 7.83
N LEU A 324 -19.19 13.25 7.55
CA LEU A 324 -18.49 14.13 6.60
C LEU A 324 -19.07 14.05 5.18
N ILE A 325 -19.45 12.85 4.73
CA ILE A 325 -20.05 12.65 3.41
C ILE A 325 -21.43 13.32 3.37
N GLU A 326 -22.25 13.16 4.42
CA GLU A 326 -23.58 13.78 4.51
C GLU A 326 -23.49 15.33 4.50
N ILE A 327 -22.61 15.90 5.34
CA ILE A 327 -22.36 17.35 5.35
C ILE A 327 -21.88 17.84 3.98
N TRP A 328 -20.98 17.10 3.33
CA TRP A 328 -20.51 17.43 1.99
C TRP A 328 -21.65 17.41 0.97
N GLN A 329 -22.53 16.39 1.00
CA GLN A 329 -23.69 16.29 0.10
C GLN A 329 -24.65 17.47 0.26
N ASP A 330 -24.90 17.91 1.50
CA ASP A 330 -25.78 19.04 1.78
C ASP A 330 -25.19 20.36 1.26
N ILE A 331 -23.89 20.60 1.46
CA ILE A 331 -23.21 21.82 0.95
C ILE A 331 -23.15 21.77 -0.58
N PHE A 332 -22.86 20.61 -1.16
CA PHE A 332 -22.85 20.42 -2.61
C PHE A 332 -24.23 20.72 -3.21
N ALA A 333 -25.32 20.25 -2.59
CA ALA A 333 -26.68 20.52 -3.03
C ALA A 333 -27.05 22.01 -2.97
N GLN A 334 -26.46 22.77 -2.02
CA GLN A 334 -26.68 24.21 -1.90
C GLN A 334 -25.86 25.04 -2.90
N ARG A 335 -24.59 24.66 -3.11
CA ARG A 335 -23.64 25.48 -3.89
C ARG A 335 -23.46 25.03 -5.33
N GLY A 336 -23.71 23.76 -5.64
CA GLY A 336 -23.43 23.17 -6.96
C GLY A 336 -21.96 23.21 -7.38
N THR A 337 -21.04 23.33 -6.42
CA THR A 337 -19.57 23.40 -6.64
C THR A 337 -18.86 22.38 -5.76
N TYR A 338 -17.64 22.01 -6.13
CA TYR A 338 -16.83 21.01 -5.44
C TYR A 338 -15.91 21.65 -4.40
N LEU A 339 -15.50 20.85 -3.41
CA LEU A 339 -14.53 21.25 -2.40
C LEU A 339 -13.13 21.41 -2.99
N THR A 340 -12.79 20.55 -3.95
CA THR A 340 -11.47 20.47 -4.58
C THR A 340 -11.55 20.77 -6.09
N HIS A 341 -10.51 21.45 -6.58
CA HIS A 341 -10.35 21.81 -7.99
C HIS A 341 -8.88 21.58 -8.41
N GLY A 342 -8.56 20.33 -8.77
CA GLY A 342 -7.19 19.90 -8.99
C GLY A 342 -6.37 20.05 -7.70
N CYS A 343 -5.32 20.87 -7.72
CA CYS A 343 -4.51 21.14 -6.52
C CYS A 343 -5.03 22.28 -5.64
N ASN A 344 -6.19 22.87 -5.95
CA ASN A 344 -6.76 23.99 -5.21
C ASN A 344 -7.95 23.56 -4.35
N LEU A 345 -8.11 24.22 -3.20
CA LEU A 345 -9.19 23.99 -2.25
C LEU A 345 -10.13 25.20 -2.21
N ASP A 346 -11.45 24.99 -2.28
CA ASP A 346 -12.43 26.03 -2.00
C ASP A 346 -12.54 26.22 -0.48
N LEU A 347 -11.86 27.27 0.02
CA LEU A 347 -11.87 27.61 1.45
C LEU A 347 -13.26 28.01 1.97
N GLY A 348 -14.12 28.56 1.12
CA GLY A 348 -15.51 28.87 1.50
C GLY A 348 -16.32 27.59 1.70
N PHE A 349 -16.10 26.58 0.85
CA PHE A 349 -16.72 25.26 1.01
C PHE A 349 -16.23 24.61 2.31
N LEU A 350 -14.92 24.58 2.50
CA LEU A 350 -14.32 24.02 3.71
C LEU A 350 -14.82 24.72 4.98
N GLN A 351 -14.95 26.05 4.94
CA GLN A 351 -15.47 26.81 6.08
C GLN A 351 -16.91 26.38 6.43
N MET A 352 -17.80 26.26 5.45
CA MET A 352 -19.16 25.75 5.68
C MET A 352 -19.14 24.34 6.27
N MET A 353 -18.25 23.49 5.77
CA MET A 353 -18.10 22.12 6.27
C MET A 353 -17.67 22.09 7.74
N LEU A 354 -16.69 22.90 8.11
CA LEU A 354 -16.22 23.02 9.50
C LEU A 354 -17.29 23.65 10.41
N CYS A 355 -18.07 24.62 9.91
CA CYS A 355 -19.20 25.19 10.65
C CYS A 355 -20.30 24.15 10.93
N ASN A 356 -20.72 23.38 9.92
CA ASN A 356 -21.71 22.32 10.10
C ASN A 356 -21.19 21.22 11.05
N LEU A 357 -19.91 20.88 10.94
CA LEU A 357 -19.29 19.93 11.87
C LEU A 357 -19.32 20.47 13.30
N ALA A 358 -18.99 21.76 13.50
CA ALA A 358 -19.07 22.46 14.79
C ALA A 358 -20.50 22.51 15.38
N GLU A 359 -21.54 22.58 14.56
CA GLU A 359 -22.94 22.51 15.03
C GLU A 359 -23.37 21.11 15.46
N SER A 360 -22.73 20.07 14.90
CA SER A 360 -22.93 18.67 15.28
C SER A 360 -22.10 18.22 16.50
N GLU A 361 -21.26 19.11 17.04
CA GLU A 361 -20.43 18.89 18.24
C GLU A 361 -21.20 18.95 19.55
#